data_AF-A0A7C2RME3-F1
#
_entry.id   AF-A0A7C2RME3-F1
#
_cell.length_a   1.000
_cell.length_b   1.000
_cell.length_c   1.000
_cell.angle_alpha   90.00
_cell.angle_beta   90.00
_cell.angle_gamma   90.00
#
_symmetry.space_group_name_H-M   'P 1'
#
loop_
_entity.id
_entity.type
_entity.pdbx_description
1 polymer ?
#
loop_
_entity_poly.entity_id
_entity_poly.type
_entity_poly.pdbx_seq_one_letter_code
_entity_poly.pdbx_strand_id
1 'polypeptide(L)'
;METVQHAAERVRAILGAEWIPAIYRDQILADRTRRYALKCPHGARRVEIAHTLLGIEVKVDGRRLLVPDLAVARYLAVFARIGAEAIAIPYDITRLSRFADQLEQSWQRLPLLVEHVTEGRSPHFRARVRTCLVRWMRDELRMLGAGALYPSFEMPTRRR
;
A
#
# COMPACT_ATOMS: atom_id res chain seq x y z
N MET A 1 11.36 -8.57 -29.06
CA MET A 1 10.41 -7.51 -28.65
C MET A 1 10.29 -7.52 -27.14
N GLU A 2 10.53 -6.39 -26.46
CA GLU A 2 10.39 -6.31 -25.00
C GLU A 2 8.90 -6.46 -24.60
N THR A 3 8.64 -7.40 -23.69
CA THR A 3 7.31 -7.76 -23.21
C THR A 3 6.87 -6.85 -22.06
N VAL A 4 5.56 -6.82 -21.79
CA VAL A 4 5.00 -6.06 -20.65
C VAL A 4 5.59 -6.55 -19.32
N GLN A 5 5.81 -7.85 -19.19
CA GLN A 5 6.38 -8.49 -18.02
C GLN A 5 7.82 -8.04 -17.77
N HIS A 6 8.65 -8.02 -18.83
CA HIS A 6 10.05 -7.60 -18.71
C HIS A 6 10.17 -6.12 -18.29
N ALA A 7 9.34 -5.24 -18.87
CA ALA A 7 9.29 -3.83 -18.47
C ALA A 7 8.80 -3.67 -17.01
N ALA A 8 7.80 -4.44 -16.59
CA ALA A 8 7.31 -4.44 -15.20
C ALA A 8 8.38 -4.96 -14.21
N GLU A 9 9.12 -6.01 -14.56
CA GLU A 9 10.24 -6.52 -13.77
C GLU A 9 11.32 -5.45 -13.57
N ARG A 10 11.69 -4.71 -14.63
CA ARG A 10 12.65 -3.61 -14.54
C ARG A 10 12.18 -2.52 -13.58
N VAL A 11 10.91 -2.09 -13.68
CA VAL A 11 10.34 -1.10 -12.74
C VAL A 11 10.37 -1.61 -11.30
N ARG A 12 9.97 -2.86 -11.08
CA ARG A 12 10.01 -3.50 -9.75
C ARG A 12 11.43 -3.57 -9.20
N ALA A 13 12.40 -3.94 -10.03
CA ALA A 13 13.81 -4.01 -9.66
C ALA A 13 14.38 -2.64 -9.29
N ILE A 14 14.03 -1.59 -10.02
CA ILE A 14 14.43 -0.20 -9.71
C ILE A 14 13.84 0.25 -8.37
N LEU A 15 12.56 -0.06 -8.09
CA LEU A 15 11.94 0.27 -6.80
C LEU A 15 12.61 -0.51 -5.65
N GLY A 16 12.94 -1.79 -5.85
CA GLY A 16 13.67 -2.58 -4.86
C GLY A 16 13.01 -2.54 -3.48
N ALA A 17 13.71 -2.01 -2.49
CA ALA A 17 13.22 -1.85 -1.11
C ALA A 17 12.07 -0.82 -0.98
N GLU A 18 11.93 0.10 -1.93
CA GLU A 18 10.81 1.03 -2.00
C GLU A 18 9.54 0.38 -2.58
N TRP A 19 9.59 -0.86 -3.06
CA TRP A 19 8.40 -1.59 -3.50
C TRP A 19 7.39 -1.72 -2.34
N ILE A 20 6.14 -1.32 -2.55
CA ILE A 20 5.14 -1.26 -1.46
C ILE A 20 4.99 -2.60 -0.71
N PRO A 21 4.85 -3.76 -1.38
CA PRO A 21 4.90 -5.05 -0.69
C PRO A 21 6.18 -5.32 0.12
N ALA A 22 7.34 -4.83 -0.33
CA ALA A 22 8.59 -4.96 0.43
C ALA A 22 8.56 -4.08 1.69
N ILE A 23 8.15 -2.81 1.59
CA ILE A 23 7.94 -1.93 2.75
C ILE A 23 6.96 -2.59 3.74
N TYR A 24 5.86 -3.12 3.22
CA TYR A 24 4.83 -3.76 4.03
C TYR A 24 5.34 -4.99 4.78
N ARG A 25 6.05 -5.88 4.09
CA ARG A 25 6.66 -7.07 4.70
C ARG A 25 7.75 -6.71 5.72
N ASP A 26 8.71 -5.89 5.31
CA ASP A 26 9.98 -5.75 6.02
C ASP A 26 9.91 -4.71 7.14
N GLN A 27 8.98 -3.76 7.07
CA GLN A 27 8.89 -2.66 8.05
C GLN A 27 7.57 -2.65 8.82
N ILE A 28 6.44 -2.94 8.16
CA ILE A 28 5.11 -2.85 8.79
C ILE A 28 4.79 -4.16 9.53
N LEU A 29 4.86 -5.31 8.84
CA LEU A 29 4.59 -6.62 9.45
C LEU A 29 5.66 -7.06 10.45
N ALA A 30 6.83 -6.42 10.44
CA ALA A 30 7.86 -6.62 11.46
C ALA A 30 7.50 -5.98 12.81
N ASP A 31 6.49 -5.10 12.86
CA ASP A 31 5.99 -4.48 14.09
C ASP A 31 4.77 -5.25 14.65
N ARG A 32 4.34 -4.90 15.86
CA ARG A 32 3.02 -5.30 16.36
C ARG A 32 1.95 -4.57 15.57
N THR A 33 1.10 -5.33 14.90
CA THR A 33 0.03 -4.80 14.06
C THR A 33 -1.35 -5.29 14.48
N ARG A 34 -2.38 -4.52 14.14
CA ARG A 34 -3.78 -4.96 14.13
C ARG A 34 -4.27 -5.13 12.70
N ARG A 35 -5.15 -6.10 12.49
CA ARG A 35 -5.86 -6.26 11.22
C ARG A 35 -6.94 -5.18 11.06
N TYR A 36 -6.96 -4.52 9.91
CA TYR A 36 -8.03 -3.61 9.50
C TYR A 36 -8.69 -4.09 8.21
N ALA A 37 -10.01 -4.30 8.24
CA ALA A 37 -10.78 -4.76 7.09
C ALA A 37 -11.12 -3.58 6.15
N LEU A 38 -10.26 -3.36 5.15
CA LEU A 38 -10.45 -2.30 4.16
C LEU A 38 -11.57 -2.61 3.16
N LYS A 39 -11.89 -3.89 2.93
CA LYS A 39 -12.96 -4.36 2.03
C LYS A 39 -12.86 -3.79 0.61
N CYS A 40 -11.64 -3.72 0.06
CA CYS A 40 -11.37 -3.20 -1.27
C CYS A 40 -10.48 -4.16 -2.09
N PRO A 41 -10.90 -5.41 -2.34
CA PRO A 41 -10.01 -6.43 -2.91
C PRO A 41 -9.53 -6.13 -4.34
N HIS A 42 -10.22 -5.28 -5.10
CA HIS A 42 -9.91 -4.99 -6.51
C HIS A 42 -9.29 -3.63 -6.76
N GLY A 43 -9.02 -2.87 -5.70
CA GLY A 43 -8.58 -1.48 -5.79
C GLY A 43 -9.75 -0.55 -6.12
N ALA A 44 -9.75 0.61 -5.49
CA ALA A 44 -10.78 1.61 -5.71
C ALA A 44 -10.40 2.51 -6.88
N ARG A 45 -11.41 2.86 -7.69
CA ARG A 45 -11.21 3.79 -8.80
C ARG A 45 -11.00 5.20 -8.30
N ARG A 46 -11.70 5.58 -7.23
CA ARG A 46 -11.63 6.90 -6.61
C ARG A 46 -11.35 6.76 -5.12
N VAL A 47 -10.24 7.36 -4.70
CA VAL A 47 -9.83 7.44 -3.30
C VAL A 47 -9.48 8.88 -2.95
N GLU A 48 -10.23 9.46 -2.03
CA GLU A 48 -10.08 10.86 -1.60
C GLU A 48 -10.02 10.95 -0.09
N ILE A 49 -9.16 11.84 0.40
CA ILE A 49 -9.12 12.21 1.81
C ILE A 49 -9.89 13.52 1.94
N ALA A 50 -10.89 13.56 2.82
CA ALA A 50 -11.70 14.72 3.08
C ALA A 50 -11.50 15.21 4.51
N HIS A 51 -11.18 16.50 4.64
CA HIS A 51 -11.20 17.19 5.93
C HIS A 51 -12.61 17.72 6.17
N THR A 52 -13.22 17.30 7.27
CA THR A 52 -14.60 17.65 7.63
C THR A 52 -14.62 18.27 9.02
N LEU A 53 -15.78 18.84 9.40
CA LEU A 53 -15.98 19.37 10.76
C LEU A 53 -15.90 18.27 11.83
N LEU A 54 -16.17 17.01 11.47
CA LEU A 54 -16.16 15.86 12.39
C LEU A 54 -14.81 15.12 12.40
N GLY A 55 -13.80 15.65 11.70
CA GLY A 55 -12.48 15.04 11.56
C GLY A 55 -12.19 14.63 10.12
N ILE A 56 -11.40 13.56 9.95
CA ILE A 56 -10.87 13.17 8.65
C ILE A 56 -11.57 11.90 8.15
N GLU A 57 -12.01 11.93 6.89
CA GLU A 57 -12.64 10.79 6.22
C GLU A 57 -11.81 10.33 5.03
N VAL A 58 -11.74 9.02 4.80
CA VAL A 58 -11.29 8.44 3.52
C VAL A 58 -12.51 7.99 2.73
N LYS A 59 -12.73 8.58 1.56
CA LYS A 59 -13.77 8.18 0.60
C LYS A 59 -13.19 7.16 -0.36
N VAL A 60 -13.78 5.97 -0.41
CA VAL A 60 -13.36 4.84 -1.26
C VAL A 60 -14.58 4.42 -2.07
N ASP A 61 -14.62 4.77 -3.36
CA ASP A 61 -15.72 4.46 -4.29
C ASP A 61 -17.13 4.73 -3.68
N GLY A 62 -17.29 5.89 -3.03
CA GLY A 62 -18.55 6.33 -2.42
C GLY A 62 -18.75 5.89 -0.96
N ARG A 63 -17.97 4.94 -0.46
CA ARG A 63 -17.98 4.55 0.95
C ARG A 63 -17.07 5.47 1.77
N ARG A 64 -17.55 5.93 2.93
CA ARG A 64 -16.78 6.82 3.82
C ARG A 64 -16.23 6.06 5.01
N LEU A 65 -14.95 6.26 5.31
CA LEU A 65 -14.26 5.69 6.45
C LEU A 65 -13.79 6.84 7.34
N LEU A 66 -14.43 7.02 8.49
CA LEU A 66 -13.93 7.96 9.50
C LEU A 66 -12.65 7.39 10.11
N VAL A 67 -11.60 8.20 10.19
CA VAL A 67 -10.29 7.82 10.71
C VAL A 67 -9.82 8.83 11.75
N PRO A 68 -8.98 8.42 12.72
CA PRO A 68 -8.62 9.29 13.83
C PRO A 68 -7.73 10.48 13.41
N ASP A 69 -6.93 10.32 12.36
CA ASP A 69 -5.98 11.34 11.92
C ASP A 69 -5.61 11.21 10.43
N LEU A 70 -4.83 12.17 9.95
CA LEU A 70 -4.38 12.25 8.55
C LEU A 70 -3.39 11.14 8.19
N ALA A 71 -2.56 10.68 9.13
CA ALA A 71 -1.59 9.64 8.86
C ALA A 71 -2.29 8.30 8.57
N VAL A 72 -3.32 7.95 9.36
CA VAL A 72 -4.18 6.80 9.08
C VAL A 72 -4.88 6.98 7.73
N ALA A 73 -5.40 8.17 7.43
CA ALA A 73 -6.09 8.44 6.17
C ALA A 73 -5.18 8.17 4.95
N ARG A 74 -3.98 8.74 4.96
CA ARG A 74 -2.95 8.61 3.92
C ARG A 74 -2.51 7.16 3.75
N TYR A 75 -2.23 6.49 4.87
CA TYR A 75 -1.88 5.08 4.91
C TYR A 75 -2.95 4.20 4.25
N LEU A 76 -4.22 4.32 4.68
CA LEU A 76 -5.32 3.54 4.11
C LEU A 76 -5.57 3.86 2.63
N ALA A 77 -5.37 5.12 2.23
CA ALA A 77 -5.62 5.56 0.86
C ALA A 77 -4.70 4.85 -0.15
N VAL A 78 -3.44 4.58 0.19
CA VAL A 78 -2.52 3.83 -0.68
C VAL A 78 -3.01 2.39 -0.89
N PHE A 79 -3.33 1.68 0.20
CA PHE A 79 -3.84 0.31 0.10
C PHE A 79 -5.20 0.22 -0.58
N ALA A 80 -6.05 1.23 -0.43
CA ALA A 80 -7.33 1.30 -1.14
C ALA A 80 -7.12 1.43 -2.65
N ARG A 81 -6.13 2.20 -3.11
CA ARG A 81 -5.81 2.36 -4.54
C ARG A 81 -5.24 1.08 -5.16
N ILE A 82 -4.37 0.38 -4.44
CA ILE A 82 -3.80 -0.90 -4.90
C ILE A 82 -4.88 -1.98 -4.92
N GLY A 83 -5.69 -2.00 -3.87
CA GLY A 83 -6.66 -3.03 -3.58
C GLY A 83 -6.14 -3.96 -2.51
N ALA A 84 -6.81 -3.95 -1.36
CA ALA A 84 -6.60 -4.88 -0.28
C ALA A 84 -7.94 -5.15 0.42
N GLU A 85 -8.18 -6.42 0.75
CA GLU A 85 -9.36 -6.81 1.53
C GLU A 85 -9.17 -6.46 3.01
N ALA A 86 -7.98 -6.74 3.52
CA ALA A 86 -7.55 -6.34 4.85
C ALA A 86 -6.05 -6.00 4.82
N ILE A 87 -5.62 -5.12 5.71
CA ILE A 87 -4.23 -4.72 5.87
C ILE A 87 -3.85 -4.69 7.34
N ALA A 88 -2.56 -4.77 7.61
CA ALA A 88 -1.98 -4.57 8.92
C ALA A 88 -1.82 -3.07 9.20
N ILE A 89 -2.21 -2.62 10.39
CA ILE A 89 -1.93 -1.27 10.88
C ILE A 89 -1.05 -1.42 12.13
N PRO A 90 0.15 -0.80 12.17
CA PRO A 90 0.97 -0.75 13.37
C PRO A 90 0.21 -0.19 14.58
N TYR A 91 0.44 -0.75 15.76
CA TYR A 91 -0.09 -0.20 17.01
C TYR A 91 0.58 1.11 17.41
N ASP A 92 1.87 1.27 17.09
CA ASP A 92 2.57 2.51 17.31
C ASP A 92 2.16 3.55 16.25
N ILE A 93 1.21 4.40 16.63
CA ILE A 93 0.66 5.46 15.78
C ILE A 93 1.71 6.48 15.36
N THR A 94 2.81 6.64 16.12
CA THR A 94 3.86 7.61 15.80
C THR A 94 4.66 7.22 14.56
N ARG A 95 4.73 5.92 14.26
CA ARG A 95 5.41 5.39 13.07
C ARG A 95 4.53 5.44 11.82
N LEU A 96 3.22 5.56 11.99
CA LEU A 96 2.26 5.47 10.88
C LEU A 96 2.41 6.64 9.90
N SER A 97 2.77 7.84 10.39
CA SER A 97 3.07 9.00 9.55
C SER A 97 4.24 8.73 8.60
N ARG A 98 5.35 8.20 9.15
CA ARG A 98 6.52 7.79 8.37
C ARG A 98 6.18 6.72 7.33
N PHE A 99 5.41 5.69 7.72
CA PHE A 99 5.00 4.66 6.78
C PHE A 99 4.09 5.22 5.69
N ALA A 100 3.16 6.11 6.03
CA ALA A 100 2.33 6.79 5.05
C ALA A 100 3.17 7.60 4.05
N ASP A 101 4.17 8.36 4.52
CA ASP A 101 5.10 9.10 3.66
C ASP A 101 5.84 8.16 2.69
N GLN A 102 6.44 7.08 3.20
CA GLN A 102 7.19 6.10 2.39
C GLN A 102 6.30 5.42 1.33
N LEU A 103 5.09 5.00 1.72
CA LEU A 103 4.14 4.34 0.84
C LEU A 103 3.62 5.29 -0.25
N GLU A 104 3.32 6.54 0.10
CA GLU A 104 2.88 7.54 -0.87
C GLU A 104 3.99 7.92 -1.85
N GLN A 105 5.22 8.11 -1.37
CA GLN A 105 6.37 8.38 -2.22
C GLN A 105 6.59 7.24 -3.23
N SER A 106 6.55 5.98 -2.77
CA SER A 106 6.64 4.81 -3.65
C SER A 106 5.50 4.78 -4.69
N TRP A 107 4.26 5.03 -4.25
CA TRP A 107 3.10 5.07 -5.14
C TRP A 107 3.19 6.18 -6.19
N GLN A 108 3.67 7.37 -5.83
CA GLN A 108 3.87 8.50 -6.73
C GLN A 108 5.06 8.30 -7.67
N ARG A 109 6.11 7.60 -7.23
CA ARG A 109 7.28 7.27 -8.05
C ARG A 109 6.97 6.23 -9.12
N LEU A 110 6.04 5.32 -8.86
CA LEU A 110 5.63 4.25 -9.79
C LEU A 110 5.29 4.76 -11.20
N PRO A 111 4.38 5.73 -11.42
CA PRO A 111 4.07 6.22 -12.76
C PRO A 111 5.27 6.86 -13.46
N LEU A 112 6.16 7.55 -12.73
CA LEU A 112 7.36 8.16 -13.29
C LEU A 112 8.36 7.11 -13.80
N LEU A 113 8.55 6.03 -13.03
CA LEU A 113 9.40 4.92 -13.45
C LEU A 113 8.81 4.15 -14.63
N VAL A 114 7.49 3.95 -14.64
CA VAL A 114 6.80 3.34 -15.77
C VAL A 114 6.96 4.20 -17.02
N GLU A 115 6.84 5.52 -16.92
CA GLU A 115 7.06 6.46 -18.01
C GLU A 115 8.47 6.32 -18.58
N HIS A 116 9.49 6.37 -17.71
CA HIS A 116 10.90 6.28 -18.08
C HIS A 116 11.27 4.91 -18.69
N VAL A 117 10.86 3.80 -18.08
CA VAL A 117 11.18 2.45 -18.58
C VAL A 117 10.49 2.14 -19.91
N THR A 118 9.35 2.78 -20.18
CA THR A 118 8.57 2.60 -21.41
C THR A 118 8.69 3.77 -22.39
N GLU A 119 9.75 4.56 -22.28
CA GLU A 119 10.03 5.66 -23.20
C GLU A 119 10.04 5.18 -24.66
N GLY A 120 9.45 5.96 -25.55
CA GLY A 120 9.27 5.60 -26.96
C GLY A 120 8.24 4.49 -27.24
N ARG A 121 7.56 3.95 -26.23
CA ARG A 121 6.47 2.95 -26.40
C ARG A 121 5.10 3.62 -26.43
N SER A 122 4.12 2.89 -26.95
CA SER A 122 2.74 3.39 -27.06
C SER A 122 2.08 3.58 -25.68
N PRO A 123 1.14 4.53 -25.54
CA PRO A 123 0.39 4.74 -24.30
C PRO A 123 -0.32 3.47 -23.81
N HIS A 124 -0.81 2.63 -24.73
CA HIS A 124 -1.43 1.36 -24.40
C HIS A 124 -0.46 0.36 -23.76
N PHE A 125 0.78 0.27 -24.27
CA PHE A 125 1.82 -0.57 -23.67
C PHE A 125 2.12 -0.12 -22.24
N ARG A 126 2.28 1.19 -22.04
CA ARG A 126 2.51 1.80 -20.73
C ARG A 126 1.39 1.53 -19.72
N ALA A 127 0.14 1.69 -20.15
CA ALA A 127 -1.03 1.39 -19.33
C ALA A 127 -1.05 -0.09 -18.91
N ARG A 128 -0.69 -1.01 -19.81
CA ARG A 128 -0.59 -2.44 -19.48
C ARG A 128 0.51 -2.74 -18.47
N VAL A 129 1.67 -2.10 -18.57
CA VAL A 129 2.75 -2.22 -17.57
C VAL A 129 2.28 -1.75 -16.20
N ARG A 130 1.65 -0.56 -16.14
CA ARG A 130 1.08 -0.04 -14.88
C ARG A 130 0.06 -1.00 -14.26
N THR A 131 -0.90 -1.49 -15.05
CA THR A 131 -1.91 -2.45 -14.57
C THR A 131 -1.26 -3.76 -14.10
N CYS A 132 -0.23 -4.23 -14.80
CA CYS A 132 0.53 -5.42 -14.40
C CYS A 132 1.19 -5.23 -13.02
N LEU A 133 1.86 -4.09 -12.81
CA LEU A 133 2.52 -3.75 -11.54
C LEU A 133 1.51 -3.63 -10.39
N VAL A 134 0.40 -2.93 -10.57
CA VAL A 134 -0.62 -2.79 -9.52
C VAL A 134 -1.24 -4.15 -9.17
N ARG A 135 -1.47 -5.01 -10.17
CA ARG A 135 -1.92 -6.39 -9.93
C ARG A 135 -0.88 -7.17 -9.11
N TRP A 136 0.40 -7.10 -9.47
CA TRP A 136 1.45 -7.77 -8.69
C TRP A 136 1.52 -7.26 -7.25
N MET A 137 1.46 -5.94 -7.03
CA MET A 137 1.40 -5.39 -5.66
C MET A 137 0.24 -5.98 -4.87
N ARG A 138 -0.95 -6.01 -5.47
CA ARG A 138 -2.15 -6.56 -4.84
C ARG A 138 -2.00 -8.04 -4.52
N ASP A 139 -1.50 -8.84 -5.46
CA ASP A 139 -1.34 -10.28 -5.28
C ASP A 139 -0.31 -10.56 -4.18
N GLU A 140 0.80 -9.82 -4.15
CA GLU A 140 1.81 -9.90 -3.08
C GLU A 140 1.23 -9.51 -1.72
N LEU A 141 0.52 -8.38 -1.63
CA LEU A 141 -0.14 -7.97 -0.38
C LEU A 141 -1.18 -8.99 0.09
N ARG A 142 -1.90 -9.62 -0.84
CA ARG A 142 -2.87 -10.68 -0.51
C ARG A 142 -2.18 -11.91 0.05
N MET A 143 -1.04 -12.31 -0.52
CA MET A 143 -0.24 -13.43 -0.02
C MET A 143 0.37 -13.14 1.35
N LEU A 144 0.86 -11.92 1.58
CA LEU A 144 1.40 -11.49 2.88
C LEU A 144 0.31 -11.42 3.96
N GLY A 145 -0.92 -11.10 3.55
CA GLY A 145 -2.05 -10.97 4.47
C GLY A 145 -1.97 -9.74 5.37
N ALA A 146 -2.90 -9.67 6.32
CA ALA A 146 -3.08 -8.51 7.21
C ALA A 146 -2.36 -8.66 8.57
N GLY A 147 -1.37 -9.56 8.65
CA GLY A 147 -0.77 -9.98 9.92
C GLY A 147 -1.70 -10.87 10.76
N ALA A 148 -1.25 -11.22 11.98
CA ALA A 148 -2.02 -11.99 12.93
C ALA A 148 -3.31 -11.25 13.36
N LEU A 149 -4.37 -12.00 13.63
CA LEU A 149 -5.66 -11.44 14.10
C LEU A 149 -5.54 -10.80 15.49
N TYR A 150 -4.61 -11.28 16.31
CA TYR A 150 -4.33 -10.79 17.66
C TYR A 150 -2.82 -10.62 17.84
N PRO A 151 -2.36 -9.61 18.61
CA PRO A 151 -0.96 -9.49 18.96
C PRO A 151 -0.51 -10.71 19.77
N SER A 152 0.65 -11.29 19.43
CA SER A 152 1.29 -12.29 20.26
C SER A 152 1.73 -11.62 21.56
N PHE A 153 1.05 -11.94 22.67
CA PHE A 153 1.47 -11.54 24.01
C PHE A 153 2.58 -12.48 24.50
N GLU A 154 3.67 -12.60 23.75
CA GLU A 154 4.89 -13.20 24.29
C GLU A 154 5.50 -12.19 25.26
N MET A 155 5.10 -12.28 26.54
CA MET A 155 5.75 -11.54 27.60
C MET A 155 7.15 -12.12 27.80
N PRO A 156 8.24 -11.33 27.63
CA PRO A 156 9.54 -11.78 28.10
C PRO A 156 9.43 -11.96 29.62
N THR A 157 9.50 -13.20 30.07
CA THR A 157 9.52 -13.54 31.49
C THR A 157 10.80 -12.96 32.09
N ARG A 158 10.70 -11.73 32.60
CA ARG A 158 11.77 -11.09 33.37
C ARG A 158 11.85 -11.82 34.72
N ARG A 159 12.58 -12.94 34.76
CA ARG A 159 13.00 -13.56 36.03
C ARG A 159 14.00 -12.61 36.70
N ARG A 160 13.64 -12.15 37.90
CA ARG A 160 14.56 -11.53 38.86
C ARG A 160 15.49 -12.58 39.42
#